data_AF-A0A4C2A0P9-F1
#
_entry.id   AF-A0A4C2A0P9-F1
#
_cell.length_a   1.000
_cell.length_b   1.000
_cell.length_c   1.000
_cell.angle_alpha   90.00
_cell.angle_beta   90.00
_cell.angle_gamma   90.00
#
_symmetry.space_group_name_H-M   'P 1'
#
loop_
_entity.id
_entity.type
_entity.pdbx_description
1 polymer ?
#
loop_
_entity_poly.entity_id
_entity_poly.type
_entity_poly.pdbx_seq_one_letter_code
_entity_poly.pdbx_strand_id
1 'polypeptide(L)'
;MDEIMTHLSAKRAKRCDSGIFWDFLTKDHAFFELVGELYDKYPGVPVVETVSFLTPALVVRSPENVRQILAGDTTSFNHRGIDVNGDVDPLADNLLLMNGIRWKLTRQKMTPLFTAAKL
;
A
#
# COMPACT_ATOMS: atom_id res chain seq x y z
N MET A 1 11.09 5.18 -5.63
CA MET A 1 9.71 5.32 -5.07
C MET A 1 9.24 6.76 -5.24
N ASP A 2 10.07 7.75 -4.84
CA ASP A 2 9.75 9.18 -4.96
C ASP A 2 9.40 9.65 -6.38
N GLU A 3 10.08 9.18 -7.43
CA GLU A 3 9.78 9.62 -8.81
C GLU A 3 8.41 9.15 -9.31
N ILE A 4 7.99 7.92 -9.03
CA ILE A 4 6.67 7.41 -9.45
C ILE A 4 5.56 8.09 -8.65
N MET A 5 5.77 8.31 -7.35
CA MET A 5 4.84 9.03 -6.49
C MET A 5 4.73 10.50 -6.92
N THR A 6 5.83 11.13 -7.33
CA THR A 6 5.85 12.50 -7.88
C THR A 6 5.18 12.57 -9.25
N HIS A 7 5.39 11.58 -10.12
CA HIS A 7 4.72 11.51 -11.43
C HIS A 7 3.21 11.24 -11.33
N LEU A 8 2.76 10.46 -10.34
CA LEU A 8 1.33 10.24 -10.07
C LEU A 8 0.67 11.44 -9.37
N SER A 9 1.40 12.13 -8.49
CA SER A 9 0.96 13.35 -7.81
C SER A 9 0.79 14.52 -8.80
N ALA A 10 1.75 14.73 -9.70
CA ALA A 10 1.88 15.98 -10.46
C ALA A 10 0.85 16.21 -11.58
N LYS A 11 0.02 15.22 -11.98
CA LYS A 11 -0.86 15.37 -13.16
C LYS A 11 -2.36 15.26 -12.94
N ARG A 12 -2.86 14.81 -11.78
CA ARG A 12 -4.33 14.69 -11.56
C ARG A 12 -4.77 14.39 -10.13
N ALA A 13 -3.88 14.49 -9.15
CA ALA A 13 -4.21 14.08 -7.79
C ALA A 13 -5.01 15.17 -7.06
N LYS A 14 -6.12 14.77 -6.42
CA LYS A 14 -6.87 15.65 -5.50
C LYS A 14 -6.43 15.36 -4.08
N ARG A 15 -6.10 16.41 -3.33
CA ARG A 15 -5.77 16.32 -1.90
C ARG A 15 -7.06 16.21 -1.09
N CYS A 16 -7.11 15.27 -0.16
CA CYS A 16 -8.19 15.20 0.81
C CYS A 16 -8.07 16.33 1.84
N ASP A 17 -9.17 16.99 2.17
CA ASP A 17 -9.22 18.13 3.09
C ASP A 17 -9.06 17.71 4.57
N SER A 18 -9.47 16.49 4.92
CA SER A 18 -9.27 15.84 6.22
C SER A 18 -8.40 14.60 6.06
N GLY A 19 -7.34 14.44 6.86
CA GLY A 19 -6.52 13.23 6.81
C GLY A 19 -7.33 12.02 7.31
N ILE A 20 -7.32 10.90 6.57
CA ILE A 20 -8.07 9.68 6.95
C ILE A 20 -7.77 9.26 8.39
N PHE A 21 -6.50 9.41 8.80
CA PHE A 21 -6.10 9.08 10.16
C PHE A 21 -6.74 9.99 11.22
N TRP A 22 -6.86 11.29 10.94
CA TRP A 22 -7.52 12.22 11.86
C TRP A 22 -9.03 11.92 11.96
N ASP A 23 -9.64 11.58 10.84
CA ASP A 23 -11.05 11.17 10.80
C ASP A 23 -11.25 9.84 11.54
N PHE A 24 -10.30 8.91 11.47
CA PHE A 24 -10.35 7.66 12.23
C PHE A 24 -10.22 7.87 13.74
N LEU A 25 -9.42 8.84 14.20
CA LEU A 25 -9.28 9.13 15.63
C LEU A 25 -10.44 9.94 16.21
N THR A 26 -11.09 10.78 15.39
CA THR A 26 -12.10 11.73 15.86
C THR A 26 -13.54 11.27 15.61
N LYS A 27 -13.76 10.33 14.70
CA LYS A 27 -15.09 9.83 14.33
C LYS A 27 -15.21 8.35 14.68
N ASP A 28 -16.42 7.93 15.04
CA ASP A 28 -16.76 6.52 15.29
C ASP A 28 -16.99 5.74 13.97
N HIS A 29 -15.99 5.73 13.09
CA HIS A 29 -16.02 4.98 11.84
C HIS A 29 -14.84 4.03 11.74
N ALA A 30 -15.07 2.87 11.13
CA ALA A 30 -13.99 1.94 10.86
C ALA A 30 -13.03 2.56 9.83
N PHE A 31 -11.72 2.34 10.01
CA PHE A 31 -10.71 2.84 9.08
C PHE A 31 -11.00 2.47 7.61
N PHE A 32 -11.44 1.23 7.38
CA PHE A 32 -11.77 0.75 6.04
C PHE A 32 -13.00 1.42 5.42
N GLU A 33 -13.97 1.82 6.26
CA GLU A 33 -15.15 2.57 5.81
C GLU A 33 -14.72 3.96 5.35
N LEU A 34 -13.87 4.66 6.12
CA LEU A 34 -13.32 5.97 5.75
C LEU A 34 -12.50 5.93 4.45
N VAL A 35 -11.74 4.86 4.21
CA VAL A 35 -11.02 4.66 2.94
C VAL A 35 -12.01 4.45 1.78
N GLY A 36 -13.10 3.72 2.00
CA GLY A 36 -14.17 3.52 1.03
C GLY A 36 -14.91 4.82 0.69
N GLU A 37 -15.28 5.59 1.71
CA GLU A 37 -15.88 6.92 1.54
C GLU A 37 -14.96 7.86 0.75
N LEU A 38 -13.66 7.84 1.04
CA LEU A 38 -12.69 8.64 0.29
C LEU A 38 -12.59 8.19 -1.17
N TYR A 39 -12.65 6.88 -1.42
CA TYR A 39 -12.70 6.33 -2.77
C TYR A 39 -13.94 6.84 -3.52
N ASP A 40 -15.11 6.84 -2.88
CA ASP A 40 -16.38 7.23 -3.51
C ASP A 40 -16.53 8.75 -3.69
N LYS A 41 -15.96 9.56 -2.77
CA LYS A 41 -16.09 11.03 -2.74
C LYS A 41 -15.56 11.74 -4.00
N TYR A 42 -14.57 11.17 -4.70
CA TYR A 42 -13.91 11.82 -5.83
C TYR A 42 -14.08 11.05 -7.16
N PRO A 43 -15.31 10.90 -7.70
CA PRO A 43 -15.56 10.16 -8.93
C PRO A 43 -14.76 10.73 -10.11
N GLY A 44 -14.15 9.84 -10.91
CA GLY A 44 -13.38 10.21 -12.10
C GLY A 44 -11.93 10.65 -11.85
N VAL A 45 -11.50 10.74 -10.59
CA VAL A 45 -10.11 11.03 -10.23
C VAL A 45 -9.33 9.70 -10.12
N PRO A 46 -8.20 9.53 -10.85
CA PRO A 46 -7.48 8.26 -10.88
C PRO A 46 -6.70 7.96 -9.58
N VAL A 47 -6.29 8.99 -8.84
CA VAL A 47 -5.50 8.90 -7.60
C VAL A 47 -5.91 10.03 -6.65
N VAL A 48 -6.12 9.70 -5.38
CA VAL A 48 -6.42 10.66 -4.31
C VAL A 48 -5.27 10.68 -3.31
N GLU A 49 -4.76 11.87 -2.98
CA GLU A 49 -3.72 12.01 -1.96
C GLU A 49 -4.34 12.11 -0.57
N THR A 50 -3.74 11.40 0.38
CA THR A 50 -4.13 11.40 1.78
C THR A 50 -2.88 11.31 2.67
N VAL A 51 -3.08 11.36 3.98
CA VAL A 51 -2.03 11.12 4.96
C VAL A 51 -2.47 9.95 5.83
N SER A 52 -1.64 8.91 5.87
CA SER A 52 -1.80 7.77 6.77
C SER A 52 -0.85 7.95 7.94
N PHE A 53 -1.39 8.13 9.14
CA PHE A 53 -0.64 8.54 10.34
C PHE A 53 0.14 9.84 10.11
N LEU A 54 1.44 9.74 9.83
CA LEU A 54 2.34 10.87 9.57
C LEU A 54 2.98 10.78 8.17
N THR A 55 2.63 9.75 7.39
CA THR A 55 3.25 9.45 6.10
C THR A 55 2.27 9.80 4.97
N PRO A 56 2.72 10.52 3.92
CA PRO A 56 1.93 10.72 2.72
C PRO A 56 1.52 9.38 2.09
N ALA A 57 0.25 9.24 1.76
CA ALA A 57 -0.32 8.03 1.18
C ALA A 57 -1.17 8.38 -0.05
N LEU A 58 -1.33 7.40 -0.95
CA LEU A 58 -2.15 7.53 -2.15
C LEU A 58 -3.22 6.45 -2.17
N VAL A 59 -4.45 6.84 -2.42
CA VAL A 59 -5.56 5.93 -2.73
C VAL A 59 -5.70 5.86 -4.24
N VAL A 60 -5.35 4.71 -4.81
CA VAL A 60 -5.37 4.48 -6.26
C VAL A 60 -6.73 3.93 -6.67
N ARG A 61 -7.40 4.61 -7.60
CA ARG A 61 -8.75 4.24 -8.06
C ARG A 61 -8.79 3.59 -9.44
N SER A 62 -7.92 4.04 -10.34
CA SER A 62 -7.90 3.55 -11.72
C SER A 62 -7.49 2.07 -11.77
N PRO A 63 -8.31 1.17 -12.35
CA PRO A 63 -7.95 -0.25 -12.49
C PRO A 63 -6.64 -0.46 -13.25
N GLU A 64 -6.35 0.38 -14.23
CA GLU A 64 -5.10 0.32 -14.99
C GLU A 64 -3.90 0.62 -14.10
N ASN A 65 -3.99 1.65 -13.25
CA ASN A 65 -2.93 2.00 -12.31
C ASN A 65 -2.75 0.90 -11.25
N VAL A 66 -3.86 0.34 -10.74
CA VAL A 66 -3.81 -0.78 -9.79
C VAL A 66 -3.11 -1.99 -10.42
N ARG A 67 -3.44 -2.32 -11.67
CA ARG A 67 -2.78 -3.40 -12.41
C ARG A 67 -1.29 -3.13 -12.61
N GLN A 68 -0.92 -1.91 -12.97
CA GLN A 68 0.47 -1.53 -13.16
C GLN A 68 1.27 -1.66 -11.85
N ILE A 69 0.70 -1.24 -10.72
CA ILE A 69 1.33 -1.33 -9.40
C ILE A 69 1.45 -2.79 -8.92
N LEU A 70 0.37 -3.56 -9.01
CA LEU A 70 0.30 -4.91 -8.43
C LEU A 70 0.93 -6.00 -9.31
N ALA A 71 0.84 -5.88 -10.63
CA ALA A 71 1.31 -6.90 -11.58
C ALA A 71 2.48 -6.44 -12.42
N GLY A 72 2.55 -5.14 -12.77
CA GLY A 72 3.59 -4.60 -13.64
C GLY A 72 4.91 -4.38 -12.90
N ASP A 73 4.89 -3.58 -11.84
CA ASP A 73 6.10 -3.11 -11.17
C ASP A 73 6.23 -3.65 -9.74
N THR A 74 6.10 -4.97 -9.60
CA THR A 74 6.31 -5.61 -8.29
C THR A 74 7.70 -5.31 -7.75
N THR A 75 8.70 -5.05 -8.61
CA THR A 75 10.08 -4.74 -8.21
C THR A 75 10.23 -3.35 -7.58
N SER A 76 9.39 -2.37 -7.92
CA SER A 76 9.36 -1.08 -7.19
C SER A 76 8.41 -1.10 -6.00
N PHE A 77 7.32 -1.89 -6.06
CA PHE A 77 6.28 -1.94 -5.03
C PHE A 77 6.37 -3.19 -4.13
N ASN A 78 7.56 -3.51 -3.61
CA ASN A 78 7.75 -4.61 -2.63
C ASN A 78 7.62 -4.18 -1.17
N HIS A 79 7.35 -2.90 -0.88
CA HIS A 79 7.21 -2.38 0.48
C HIS A 79 5.75 -2.43 0.91
N ARG A 80 5.48 -2.93 2.11
CA ARG A 80 4.13 -3.22 2.63
C ARG A 80 3.59 -2.13 3.56
N GLY A 81 4.32 -1.02 3.72
CA GLY A 81 3.92 0.13 4.52
C GLY A 81 4.14 -0.02 6.03
N ILE A 82 4.65 -1.16 6.50
CA ILE A 82 4.97 -1.41 7.92
C ILE A 82 6.41 -1.87 7.99
N ASP A 83 7.26 -1.13 8.70
CA ASP A 83 8.63 -1.55 8.97
C ASP A 83 8.69 -2.26 10.32
N VAL A 84 9.11 -3.53 10.28
CA VAL A 84 9.25 -4.36 11.47
C VAL A 84 10.71 -4.45 11.86
N ASN A 85 10.98 -4.23 13.15
CA ASN A 85 12.29 -4.52 13.73
C ASN A 85 12.31 -5.95 14.28
N GLY A 86 12.95 -6.87 13.56
CA GLY A 86 13.07 -8.28 13.95
C GLY A 86 13.91 -8.52 15.21
N ASP A 87 14.76 -7.58 15.62
CA ASP A 87 15.53 -7.68 16.86
C ASP A 87 14.65 -7.42 18.10
N VAL A 88 13.56 -6.65 17.92
CA VAL A 88 12.62 -6.30 18.98
C VAL A 88 11.44 -7.28 19.00
N ASP A 89 10.90 -7.63 17.82
CA ASP A 89 9.82 -8.60 17.68
C ASP A 89 10.16 -9.64 16.59
N PRO A 90 10.74 -10.79 16.99
CA PRO A 90 11.07 -11.87 16.06
C PRO A 90 9.85 -12.51 15.38
N LEU A 91 8.65 -12.44 15.98
CA LEU A 91 7.44 -13.02 15.40
C LEU A 91 6.88 -12.15 14.27
N ALA A 92 7.05 -10.84 14.39
CA ALA A 92 6.68 -9.90 13.36
C ALA A 92 7.63 -9.96 12.13
N ASP A 93 8.87 -10.46 12.26
CA ASP A 93 9.80 -10.65 11.12
C ASP A 93 9.47 -11.92 10.29
N ASN A 94 8.25 -11.97 9.79
CA ASN A 94 7.75 -13.06 8.95
C ASN A 94 7.60 -12.64 7.48
N LEU A 95 7.40 -13.61 6.58
CA LEU A 95 7.29 -13.37 5.14
C LEU A 95 6.16 -12.38 4.76
N LEU A 96 5.12 -12.24 5.59
CA LEU A 96 3.98 -11.38 5.28
C LEU A 96 4.25 -9.91 5.58
N LEU A 97 5.15 -9.61 6.52
CA LEU A 97 5.49 -8.25 6.95
C LEU A 97 6.88 -7.81 6.50
N MET A 98 7.72 -8.73 6.02
CA MET A 98 9.04 -8.44 5.48
C MET A 98 8.95 -7.53 4.24
N ASN A 99 9.86 -6.58 4.12
CA ASN A 99 9.94 -5.61 3.02
C ASN A 99 11.16 -5.81 2.12
N GLY A 100 11.07 -5.27 0.90
CA GLY A 100 12.21 -5.07 -0.01
C GLY A 100 12.82 -6.37 -0.55
N ILE A 101 14.14 -6.36 -0.74
CA ILE A 101 14.88 -7.49 -1.36
C ILE A 101 14.77 -8.75 -0.51
N ARG A 102 14.79 -8.63 0.82
CA ARG A 102 14.64 -9.77 1.74
C ARG A 102 13.33 -10.51 1.47
N TRP A 103 12.22 -9.79 1.32
CA TRP A 103 10.93 -10.38 0.98
C TRP A 103 10.97 -11.10 -0.36
N LYS A 104 11.53 -10.46 -1.39
CA LYS A 104 11.65 -11.03 -2.75
C LYS A 104 12.42 -12.36 -2.74
N LEU A 105 13.58 -12.40 -2.09
CA LEU A 105 14.42 -13.59 -2.01
C LEU A 105 13.74 -14.72 -1.23
N THR A 106 13.13 -14.41 -0.08
CA THR A 106 12.43 -15.41 0.73
C THR A 106 11.24 -16.00 -0.04
N ARG A 107 10.45 -15.15 -0.71
CA ARG A 107 9.32 -15.60 -1.55
C ARG A 107 9.78 -16.48 -2.70
N GLN A 108 10.86 -16.13 -3.40
CA GLN A 108 11.41 -16.95 -4.49
C GLN A 108 11.83 -18.35 -4.02
N LYS A 109 12.39 -18.46 -2.81
CA LYS A 109 12.75 -19.75 -2.21
C LYS A 109 11.54 -20.57 -1.76
N MET A 110 10.50 -19.92 -1.22
CA MET A 110 9.31 -20.61 -0.71
C MET A 110 8.29 -20.98 -1.79
N THR A 111 8.11 -20.16 -2.84
CA THR A 111 7.15 -20.42 -3.93
C THR A 111 7.23 -21.84 -4.51
N PRO A 112 8.42 -22.42 -4.81
CA PRO A 112 8.51 -23.78 -5.36
C PRO A 112 8.18 -24.90 -4.35
N LEU A 113 7.95 -24.58 -3.07
CA LEU A 113 7.49 -25.54 -2.06
C LEU A 113 5.96 -25.71 -2.10
N PHE A 114 5.23 -24.69 -2.54
CA PHE A 114 3.77 -24.66 -2.61
C PHE A 114 3.25 -24.86 -4.04
N THR A 115 3.87 -25.76 -4.80
CA THR A 115 3.36 -26.15 -6.11
C THR A 115 2.38 -27.30 -5.95
N ALA A 116 1.40 -27.41 -6.87
CA ALA A 116 0.45 -28.51 -6.90
C ALA A 116 1.10 -29.90 -7.02
N ALA A 117 2.39 -29.97 -7.38
CA ALA A 117 3.15 -31.22 -7.43
C ALA A 117 3.74 -31.64 -6.06
N LYS A 118 3.71 -30.75 -5.06
CA LYS A 118 4.28 -30.98 -3.72
C LYS A 118 3.25 -30.95 -2.59
N LEU A 119 2.00 -30.60 -2.89
CA LEU A 119 0.85 -30.61 -2.00
C LEU A 119 -0.11 -31.71 -2.46
#